data_AF-A0A2G9FKW5-F1
#
_entry.id   AF-A0A2G9FKW5-F1
#
_cell.length_a   1.000
_cell.length_b   1.000
_cell.length_c   1.000
_cell.angle_alpha   90.00
_cell.angle_beta   90.00
_cell.angle_gamma   90.00
#
_symmetry.space_group_name_H-M   'P 1'
#
loop_
_entity.id
_entity.type
_entity.pdbx_description
1 polymer ?
#
loop_
_entity_poly.entity_id
_entity_poly.type
_entity_poly.pdbx_seq_one_letter_code
_entity_poly.pdbx_strand_id
1 'polypeptide(L)'
;MNFFYKIINILIIQIKKISKNTKERDILSLLCLLCFSVFLLITIFHIFIDFCKYLIFPIISYISNFFYTLINQKIVQFYLINLKVLASFCFILYQAKKIFVIVSIIFILMIIVTIILTIIKKFIIKKLSRTHFIEFYFIFFIIVIGIFYFYHTLFSIPLVILLIYFIPLGSGKYFLMLQNIRYFSDIVITQFELYPLNISKFKILYKAILIFICCLFSSIGLMNIFNLSSTLSFVIVFSFFMVLFFKNKNANKVYYILKKLILFIMFFLIIIWANTKIEINTIKFLGLIITFYFSIDRIFSISKEVAQLIKSKSVLYYYEHENIPKKILLEEVIKIKYIDKEIDEVELVKQIILFQRLNLNDELLKLINIYKKTKYTKYLQLVKSIEYFIFTKLDESGNKKSLKKKLKKIINLKNQKIKPVEIFLEYAYILFELNEYFESIKYYEEYFEYLSKEELLRLCEIYIKVNKLDKAQEIKEHFIL
;
A
#
# COMPACT_ATOMS: atom_id res chain seq x y z
N MET A 1 2.90 -3.04 -5.56
CA MET A 1 2.31 -3.65 -4.33
C MET A 1 3.39 -4.02 -3.31
N ASN A 2 4.38 -4.88 -3.64
CA ASN A 2 5.39 -5.30 -2.65
C ASN A 2 6.25 -4.14 -2.09
N PHE A 3 6.57 -3.13 -2.91
CA PHE A 3 7.24 -1.91 -2.45
C PHE A 3 6.39 -1.08 -1.47
N PHE A 4 5.10 -0.86 -1.79
CA PHE A 4 4.15 -0.18 -0.90
C PHE A 4 3.96 -0.91 0.43
N TYR A 5 3.86 -2.24 0.39
CA TYR A 5 3.78 -3.07 1.61
C TYR A 5 4.99 -2.84 2.53
N LYS A 6 6.21 -2.84 1.98
CA LYS A 6 7.44 -2.60 2.76
C LYS A 6 7.49 -1.21 3.38
N ILE A 7 7.13 -0.18 2.62
CA ILE A 7 7.10 1.21 3.14
C ILE A 7 6.11 1.33 4.29
N ILE A 8 4.88 0.83 4.11
CA ILE A 8 3.84 0.92 5.15
C ILE A 8 4.27 0.13 6.39
N ASN A 9 4.91 -1.03 6.22
CA ASN A 9 5.41 -1.81 7.34
C ASN A 9 6.46 -1.04 8.16
N ILE A 10 7.43 -0.41 7.50
CA ILE A 10 8.45 0.42 8.17
C ILE A 10 7.80 1.59 8.90
N LEU A 11 6.84 2.27 8.27
CA LEU A 11 6.12 3.39 8.88
C LEU A 11 5.36 2.95 10.15
N ILE A 12 4.65 1.82 10.11
CA ILE A 12 3.93 1.28 11.27
C ILE A 12 4.88 1.01 12.43
N ILE A 13 6.05 0.40 12.16
CA ILE A 13 7.08 0.11 13.18
C ILE A 13 7.62 1.40 13.79
N GLN A 14 7.99 2.38 12.95
CA GLN A 14 8.50 3.67 13.41
C GLN A 14 7.47 4.43 14.26
N ILE A 15 6.20 4.46 13.83
CA ILE A 15 5.13 5.11 14.60
C ILE A 15 4.98 4.46 15.97
N LYS A 16 4.92 3.12 16.04
CA LYS A 16 4.80 2.38 17.32
C LYS A 16 5.95 2.72 18.27
N LYS A 17 7.16 2.91 17.75
CA LYS A 17 8.37 3.22 18.55
C LYS A 17 8.40 4.66 19.06
N ILE A 18 8.03 5.62 18.22
CA ILE A 18 8.09 7.06 18.57
C ILE A 18 6.96 7.42 19.52
N SER A 19 5.81 6.77 19.38
CA SER A 19 4.62 7.06 20.17
C SER A 19 4.68 6.45 21.57
N LYS A 20 4.40 7.26 22.59
CA LYS A 20 4.19 6.77 23.96
C LYS A 20 2.74 6.38 24.20
N ASN A 21 1.80 7.09 23.58
CA ASN A 21 0.35 6.94 23.80
C ASN A 21 -0.44 6.79 22.50
N THR A 22 -1.69 6.30 22.59
CA THR A 22 -2.61 6.15 21.44
C THR A 22 -2.88 7.46 20.70
N LYS A 23 -2.98 8.59 21.42
CA LYS A 23 -3.09 9.93 20.84
C LYS A 23 -1.92 10.28 19.92
N GLU A 24 -0.69 10.00 20.35
CA GLU A 24 0.51 10.29 19.56
C GLU A 24 0.59 9.37 18.33
N ARG A 25 0.19 8.10 18.47
CA ARG A 25 0.05 7.17 17.33
C ARG A 25 -0.88 7.72 16.27
N ASP A 26 -2.04 8.22 16.69
CA ASP A 26 -3.04 8.78 15.78
C ASP A 26 -2.54 10.04 15.07
N ILE A 27 -1.89 10.97 15.78
CA ILE A 27 -1.35 12.19 15.17
C ILE A 27 -0.30 11.85 14.11
N LEU A 28 0.68 11.01 14.45
CA LEU A 28 1.73 10.59 13.51
C LEU A 28 1.14 9.84 12.31
N SER A 29 0.15 8.98 12.55
CA SER A 29 -0.53 8.23 11.48
C SER A 29 -1.32 9.14 10.55
N LEU A 30 -2.05 10.11 11.11
CA LEU A 30 -2.80 11.10 10.34
C LEU A 30 -1.88 11.94 9.47
N LEU A 31 -0.76 12.41 10.04
CA LEU A 31 0.27 13.14 9.28
C LEU A 31 0.78 12.26 8.14
N CYS A 32 1.24 11.04 8.40
CA CYS A 32 1.70 10.14 7.33
C CYS A 32 0.66 9.93 6.21
N LEU A 33 -0.61 9.74 6.57
CA LEU A 33 -1.71 9.60 5.60
C LEU A 33 -1.91 10.89 4.78
N LEU A 34 -1.89 12.06 5.44
CA LEU A 34 -2.00 13.36 4.78
C LEU A 34 -0.82 13.58 3.83
N CYS A 35 0.42 13.38 4.26
CA CYS A 35 1.58 13.51 3.38
C CYS A 35 1.50 12.59 2.18
N PHE A 36 1.13 11.33 2.41
CA PHE A 36 1.00 10.37 1.32
C PHE A 36 -0.08 10.79 0.33
N SER A 37 -1.22 11.29 0.82
CA SER A 37 -2.30 11.79 -0.03
C SER A 37 -1.89 13.03 -0.83
N VAL A 38 -1.21 13.99 -0.21
CA VAL A 38 -0.69 15.21 -0.85
C VAL A 38 0.39 14.86 -1.86
N PHE A 39 1.33 13.98 -1.50
CA PHE A 39 2.36 13.50 -2.42
C PHE A 39 1.76 12.80 -3.63
N LEU A 40 0.79 11.89 -3.43
CA LEU A 40 0.08 11.23 -4.52
C LEU A 40 -0.63 12.25 -5.42
N LEU A 41 -1.34 13.21 -4.84
CA LEU A 41 -2.01 14.27 -5.59
C LEU A 41 -1.01 15.09 -6.39
N ILE A 42 0.04 15.65 -5.78
CA ILE A 42 1.00 16.51 -6.48
C ILE A 42 1.74 15.75 -7.58
N THR A 43 2.24 14.55 -7.27
CA THR A 43 3.09 13.81 -8.23
C THR A 43 2.27 13.12 -9.31
N ILE A 44 1.28 12.32 -8.96
CA ILE A 44 0.52 11.53 -9.95
C ILE A 44 -0.37 12.44 -10.80
N PHE A 45 -1.02 13.45 -10.21
CA PHE A 45 -1.88 14.34 -10.96
C PHE A 45 -1.08 15.18 -11.95
N HIS A 46 0.09 15.71 -11.57
CA HIS A 46 0.92 16.49 -12.49
C HIS A 46 1.46 15.63 -13.62
N ILE A 47 1.98 14.44 -13.32
CA ILE A 47 2.43 13.47 -14.34
C ILE A 47 1.26 13.12 -15.27
N PHE A 48 0.06 12.91 -14.72
CA PHE A 48 -1.12 12.60 -15.51
C PHE A 48 -1.54 13.76 -16.41
N ILE A 49 -1.56 15.00 -15.91
CA ILE A 49 -1.85 16.20 -16.70
C ILE A 49 -0.86 16.35 -17.84
N ASP A 50 0.43 16.23 -17.56
CA ASP A 50 1.47 16.39 -18.58
C ASP A 50 1.38 15.27 -19.61
N PHE A 51 1.16 14.03 -19.17
CA PHE A 51 0.93 12.89 -20.06
C PHE A 51 -0.29 13.14 -20.96
N CYS A 52 -1.41 13.61 -20.41
CA CYS A 52 -2.58 13.96 -21.20
C CYS A 52 -2.32 15.13 -22.16
N LYS A 53 -1.65 16.18 -21.70
CA LYS A 53 -1.38 17.42 -22.45
C LYS A 53 -0.41 17.21 -23.61
N TYR A 54 0.65 16.43 -23.41
CA TYR A 54 1.72 16.29 -24.38
C TYR A 54 1.62 15.05 -25.26
N LEU A 55 0.93 13.99 -24.80
CA LEU A 55 0.73 12.77 -25.59
C LEU A 55 -0.71 12.63 -26.07
N ILE A 56 -1.67 12.53 -25.16
CA ILE A 56 -3.04 12.13 -25.52
C ILE A 56 -3.75 13.22 -26.35
N PHE A 57 -3.80 14.47 -25.90
CA PHE A 57 -4.56 15.52 -26.59
C PHE A 57 -4.02 15.88 -27.98
N PRO A 58 -2.70 15.95 -28.21
CA PRO A 58 -2.17 16.16 -29.56
C PRO A 58 -2.57 15.04 -30.52
N ILE A 59 -2.52 13.77 -30.07
CA ILE A 59 -2.96 12.62 -30.87
C ILE A 59 -4.45 12.74 -31.20
N ILE A 60 -5.31 13.01 -30.21
CA ILE A 60 -6.76 13.15 -30.42
C ILE A 60 -7.06 14.30 -31.38
N SER A 61 -6.46 15.48 -31.16
CA SER A 61 -6.68 16.67 -31.98
C SER A 61 -6.26 16.44 -33.43
N TYR A 62 -5.11 15.80 -33.64
CA TYR A 62 -4.63 15.46 -34.98
C TYR A 62 -5.58 14.52 -35.71
N ILE A 63 -5.97 13.41 -35.06
CA ILE A 63 -6.87 12.42 -35.65
C ILE A 63 -8.23 13.06 -35.95
N SER A 64 -8.78 13.83 -35.00
CA SER A 64 -10.03 14.56 -35.18
C SER A 64 -9.98 15.53 -36.35
N ASN A 65 -8.90 16.31 -36.48
CA ASN A 65 -8.73 17.24 -37.60
C ASN A 65 -8.56 16.50 -38.93
N PHE A 66 -7.82 15.39 -38.97
CA PHE A 66 -7.69 14.55 -40.15
C PHE A 66 -9.05 14.06 -40.64
N PHE A 67 -9.89 13.51 -39.76
CA PHE A 67 -11.23 13.07 -40.12
C PHE A 67 -12.16 14.24 -40.50
N TYR A 68 -12.09 15.37 -39.79
CA TYR A 68 -12.86 16.56 -40.14
C TYR A 68 -12.52 17.06 -41.55
N THR A 69 -11.23 17.12 -41.91
CA THR A 69 -10.80 17.49 -43.27
C THR A 69 -11.25 16.47 -44.31
N LEU A 70 -11.24 15.18 -43.98
CA LEU A 70 -11.62 14.09 -44.89
C LEU A 70 -13.14 14.01 -45.12
N ILE A 71 -13.93 14.42 -44.13
CA ILE A 71 -15.40 14.47 -44.21
C ILE A 71 -15.86 15.75 -44.92
N ASN A 72 -15.27 16.91 -44.61
CA ASN A 72 -15.70 18.19 -45.16
C ASN A 72 -15.12 18.49 -46.54
N GLN A 73 -13.92 18.03 -46.85
CA GLN A 73 -13.41 18.05 -48.21
C GLN A 73 -13.75 16.68 -48.82
N LYS A 74 -14.71 16.63 -49.75
CA LYS A 74 -15.04 15.44 -50.56
C LYS A 74 -13.84 15.01 -51.44
N ILE A 75 -12.70 14.66 -50.83
CA ILE A 75 -11.47 14.30 -51.54
C ILE A 75 -11.53 12.81 -51.86
N VAL A 76 -12.14 12.51 -53.01
CA VAL A 76 -12.07 11.19 -53.67
C VAL A 76 -10.77 11.03 -54.46
N GLN A 77 -9.89 12.02 -54.50
CA GLN A 77 -8.59 11.89 -55.16
C GLN A 77 -7.45 11.77 -54.15
N PHE A 78 -6.91 10.55 -54.05
CA PHE A 78 -5.57 10.27 -53.52
C PHE A 78 -4.52 11.03 -54.35
N TYR A 79 -4.40 12.34 -54.12
CA TYR A 79 -3.28 13.10 -54.66
C TYR A 79 -2.02 12.77 -53.88
N LEU A 80 -0.95 12.53 -54.65
CA LEU A 80 0.46 12.41 -54.29
C LEU A 80 0.77 12.92 -52.87
N ILE A 81 1.39 12.05 -52.06
CA ILE A 81 1.94 12.29 -50.72
C ILE A 81 2.37 13.75 -50.57
N ASN A 82 1.46 14.52 -50.00
CA ASN A 82 1.49 15.97 -49.99
C ASN A 82 2.63 16.43 -49.07
N LEU A 83 3.36 17.49 -49.42
CA LEU A 83 4.41 18.10 -48.56
C LEU A 83 3.92 18.37 -47.12
N LYS A 84 2.60 18.54 -46.94
CA LYS A 84 1.93 18.62 -45.62
C LYS A 84 2.08 17.35 -44.76
N VAL A 85 2.06 16.16 -45.36
CA VAL A 85 2.26 14.88 -44.65
C VAL A 85 3.72 14.76 -44.19
N LEU A 86 4.67 15.17 -45.03
CA LEU A 86 6.11 15.20 -44.68
C LEU A 86 6.40 16.24 -43.58
N ALA A 87 5.82 17.44 -43.68
CA ALA A 87 5.89 18.46 -42.62
C ALA A 87 5.24 17.98 -41.31
N SER A 88 4.16 17.20 -41.39
CA SER A 88 3.52 16.59 -40.22
C SER A 88 4.36 15.46 -39.59
N PHE A 89 5.15 14.72 -40.39
CA PHE A 89 6.12 13.74 -39.90
C PHE A 89 7.30 14.43 -39.19
N CYS A 90 7.77 15.56 -39.73
CA CYS A 90 8.75 16.43 -39.06
C CYS A 90 8.21 17.03 -37.75
N PHE A 91 6.90 17.33 -37.67
CA PHE A 91 6.26 17.76 -36.43
C PHE A 91 6.15 16.63 -35.39
N ILE A 92 5.90 15.38 -35.82
CA ILE A 92 5.98 14.19 -34.94
C ILE A 92 7.41 13.99 -34.41
N LEU A 93 8.43 14.17 -35.25
CA LEU A 93 9.85 14.15 -34.85
C LEU A 93 10.22 15.31 -33.91
N TYR A 94 9.65 16.50 -34.12
CA TYR A 94 9.82 17.65 -33.22
C TYR A 94 9.11 17.43 -31.88
N GLN A 95 7.93 16.83 -31.88
CA GLN A 95 7.24 16.38 -30.67
C GLN A 95 7.98 15.21 -30.01
N ALA A 96 8.68 14.35 -30.76
CA ALA A 96 9.57 13.32 -30.21
C ALA A 96 10.79 13.94 -29.48
N LYS A 97 11.28 15.09 -29.94
CA LYS A 97 12.26 15.91 -29.19
C LYS A 97 11.66 16.43 -27.87
N LYS A 98 10.39 16.84 -27.85
CA LYS A 98 9.65 17.15 -26.61
C LYS A 98 9.39 15.92 -25.74
N ILE A 99 9.19 14.74 -26.34
CA ILE A 99 9.14 13.46 -25.61
C ILE A 99 10.51 13.19 -24.98
N PHE A 100 11.62 13.54 -25.61
CA PHE A 100 12.95 13.45 -24.99
C PHE A 100 13.10 14.42 -23.81
N VAL A 101 12.51 15.62 -23.90
CA VAL A 101 12.39 16.57 -22.77
C VAL A 101 11.49 16.02 -21.66
N ILE A 102 10.39 15.36 -22.00
CA ILE A 102 9.48 14.74 -21.02
C ILE A 102 10.11 13.49 -20.39
N VAL A 103 10.82 12.67 -21.17
CA VAL A 103 11.57 11.51 -20.69
C VAL A 103 12.71 12.00 -19.81
N SER A 104 13.40 13.09 -20.15
CA SER A 104 14.41 13.69 -19.28
C SER A 104 13.81 14.37 -18.05
N ILE A 105 12.62 14.98 -18.11
CA ILE A 105 11.90 15.47 -16.92
C ILE A 105 11.46 14.29 -16.05
N ILE A 106 10.92 13.21 -16.62
CA ILE A 106 10.57 11.97 -15.91
C ILE A 106 11.83 11.32 -15.35
N PHE A 107 12.96 11.38 -16.04
CA PHE A 107 14.25 10.85 -15.61
C PHE A 107 14.84 11.70 -14.48
N ILE A 108 14.77 13.02 -14.58
CA ILE A 108 15.13 13.98 -13.53
C ILE A 108 14.20 13.80 -12.32
N LEU A 109 12.90 13.62 -12.54
CA LEU A 109 11.93 13.33 -11.48
C LEU A 109 12.19 11.95 -10.87
N MET A 110 12.56 10.95 -11.66
CA MET A 110 12.97 9.63 -11.19
C MET A 110 14.27 9.70 -10.40
N ILE A 111 15.24 10.53 -10.83
CA ILE A 111 16.49 10.83 -10.11
C ILE A 111 16.17 11.56 -8.81
N ILE A 112 15.31 12.57 -8.82
CA ILE A 112 14.86 13.30 -7.62
C ILE A 112 14.11 12.35 -6.69
N VAL A 113 13.24 11.49 -7.21
CA VAL A 113 12.53 10.45 -6.43
C VAL A 113 13.52 9.41 -5.93
N THR A 114 14.56 9.03 -6.68
CA THR A 114 15.62 8.12 -6.18
C THR A 114 16.53 8.80 -5.17
N ILE A 115 16.81 10.10 -5.29
CA ILE A 115 17.54 10.92 -4.33
C ILE A 115 16.70 11.09 -3.06
N ILE A 116 15.43 11.43 -3.18
CA ILE A 116 14.47 11.46 -2.07
C ILE A 116 14.35 10.07 -1.44
N LEU A 117 14.24 9.00 -2.23
CA LEU A 117 14.19 7.63 -1.71
C LEU A 117 15.52 7.18 -1.11
N THR A 118 16.68 7.65 -1.59
CA THR A 118 17.98 7.36 -1.00
C THR A 118 18.24 8.20 0.24
N ILE A 119 17.77 9.45 0.29
CA ILE A 119 17.73 10.29 1.49
C ILE A 119 16.81 9.64 2.51
N ILE A 120 15.55 9.33 2.15
CA ILE A 120 14.61 8.55 2.98
C ILE A 120 15.26 7.24 3.41
N LYS A 121 15.92 6.46 2.54
CA LYS A 121 16.60 5.21 2.90
C LYS A 121 17.76 5.45 3.86
N LYS A 122 18.57 6.49 3.64
CA LYS A 122 19.72 6.85 4.50
C LYS A 122 19.27 7.43 5.85
N PHE A 123 18.12 8.09 5.90
CA PHE A 123 17.45 8.60 7.11
C PHE A 123 16.62 7.53 7.83
N ILE A 124 16.02 6.57 7.13
CA ILE A 124 15.41 5.35 7.73
C ILE A 124 16.50 4.52 8.44
N ILE A 125 17.73 4.53 7.90
CA ILE A 125 18.88 3.81 8.47
C ILE A 125 19.54 4.57 9.63
N LYS A 126 19.46 5.92 9.69
CA LYS A 126 19.99 6.73 10.80
C LYS A 126 18.87 7.21 11.73
N LYS A 127 18.79 6.63 12.93
CA LYS A 127 17.85 6.96 14.01
C LYS A 127 17.77 8.48 14.25
N LEU A 128 16.62 9.09 13.98
CA LEU A 128 16.32 10.47 14.36
C LEU A 128 15.48 10.52 15.64
N SER A 129 15.71 11.54 16.46
CA SER A 129 14.89 11.88 17.63
C SER A 129 13.49 12.36 17.22
N ARG A 130 12.54 12.38 18.17
CA ARG A 130 11.14 12.81 17.99
C ARG A 130 11.02 14.18 17.31
N THR A 131 11.89 15.12 17.67
CA THR A 131 11.95 16.47 17.11
C THR A 131 12.44 16.45 15.66
N HIS A 132 13.52 15.72 15.38
CA HIS A 132 14.08 15.67 14.03
C HIS A 132 13.18 14.94 13.03
N PHE A 133 12.36 13.97 13.44
CA PHE A 133 11.39 13.32 12.55
C PHE A 133 10.27 14.27 12.12
N ILE A 134 9.77 15.09 13.06
CA ILE A 134 8.77 16.13 12.78
C ILE A 134 9.39 17.26 11.95
N GLU A 135 10.61 17.70 12.28
CA GLU A 135 11.38 18.70 11.53
C GLU A 135 11.70 18.23 10.11
N PHE A 136 12.10 16.97 9.92
CA PHE A 136 12.33 16.38 8.60
C PHE A 136 11.05 16.33 7.77
N TYR A 137 9.92 15.98 8.38
CA TYR A 137 8.63 16.01 7.72
C TYR A 137 8.23 17.44 7.34
N PHE A 138 8.49 18.41 8.22
CA PHE A 138 8.29 19.83 7.96
C PHE A 138 9.19 20.34 6.82
N ILE A 139 10.45 19.93 6.79
CA ILE A 139 11.43 20.27 5.74
C ILE A 139 11.05 19.58 4.42
N PHE A 140 10.64 18.31 4.44
CA PHE A 140 10.14 17.60 3.25
C PHE A 140 8.88 18.27 2.70
N PHE A 141 7.96 18.65 3.58
CA PHE A 141 6.75 19.39 3.23
C PHE A 141 7.12 20.76 2.62
N ILE A 142 8.06 21.50 3.21
CA ILE A 142 8.59 22.78 2.67
C ILE A 142 9.30 22.58 1.31
N ILE A 143 10.09 21.53 1.14
CA ILE A 143 10.79 21.23 -0.12
C ILE A 143 9.79 20.84 -1.21
N VAL A 144 8.81 19.99 -0.91
CA VAL A 144 7.75 19.61 -1.85
C VAL A 144 6.88 20.82 -2.23
N ILE A 145 6.58 21.70 -1.26
CA ILE A 145 5.86 22.97 -1.47
C ILE A 145 6.69 23.96 -2.31
N GLY A 146 7.98 24.10 -1.98
CA GLY A 146 8.89 25.05 -2.61
C GLY A 146 9.25 24.69 -4.05
N ILE A 147 9.26 23.39 -4.38
CA ILE A 147 9.53 22.91 -5.74
C ILE A 147 8.31 23.02 -6.66
N PHE A 148 7.08 22.84 -6.13
CA PHE A 148 5.90 22.69 -7.00
C PHE A 148 5.06 23.95 -7.21
N TYR A 149 4.70 24.75 -6.21
CA TYR A 149 3.98 26.04 -6.42
C TYR A 149 3.82 26.78 -5.09
N PHE A 150 4.43 27.96 -4.93
CA PHE A 150 4.43 28.72 -3.67
C PHE A 150 3.04 29.24 -3.23
N TYR A 151 2.11 29.49 -4.18
CA TYR A 151 0.85 30.19 -3.88
C TYR A 151 -0.38 29.27 -3.72
N HIS A 152 -0.47 28.12 -4.40
CA HIS A 152 -1.65 27.23 -4.31
C HIS A 152 -1.63 26.28 -3.11
N THR A 153 -0.45 25.99 -2.55
CA THR A 153 -0.28 25.12 -1.37
C THR A 153 -0.41 25.86 -0.04
N LEU A 154 -0.35 27.20 -0.02
CA LEU A 154 -0.55 28.02 1.18
C LEU A 154 -1.97 27.82 1.76
N PHE A 155 -2.95 27.48 0.92
CA PHE A 155 -4.30 27.11 1.33
C PHE A 155 -4.40 25.72 2.01
N SER A 156 -3.44 24.83 1.78
CA SER A 156 -3.45 23.48 2.38
C SER A 156 -3.11 23.50 3.88
N ILE A 157 -2.31 24.48 4.33
CA ILE A 157 -1.85 24.58 5.72
C ILE A 157 -3.02 24.89 6.68
N PRO A 158 -3.86 25.93 6.44
CA PRO A 158 -5.07 26.15 7.25
C PRO A 158 -6.03 24.97 7.21
N LEU A 159 -6.16 24.29 6.06
CA LEU A 159 -7.09 23.18 5.90
C LEU A 159 -6.66 21.94 6.70
N VAL A 160 -5.35 21.67 6.78
CA VAL A 160 -4.79 20.64 7.67
C VAL A 160 -4.97 21.02 9.14
N ILE A 161 -4.75 22.27 9.52
CA ILE A 161 -4.98 22.76 10.90
C ILE A 161 -6.46 22.64 11.29
N LEU A 162 -7.37 23.00 10.38
CA LEU A 162 -8.81 22.89 10.58
C LEU A 162 -9.24 21.42 10.69
N LEU A 163 -8.69 20.54 9.85
CA LEU A 163 -8.91 19.09 9.94
C LEU A 163 -8.45 18.54 11.29
N ILE A 164 -7.27 18.92 11.78
CA ILE A 164 -6.75 18.49 13.08
C ILE A 164 -7.69 18.90 14.23
N TYR A 165 -8.34 20.07 14.13
CA TYR A 165 -9.28 20.56 15.13
C TYR A 165 -10.60 19.74 15.20
N PHE A 166 -11.13 19.33 14.05
CA PHE A 166 -12.39 18.57 13.97
C PHE A 166 -12.21 17.04 14.03
N ILE A 167 -10.97 16.55 14.02
CA ILE A 167 -10.67 15.13 13.99
C ILE A 167 -10.57 14.56 15.43
N PRO A 168 -11.30 13.48 15.78
CA PRO A 168 -11.21 12.85 17.08
C PRO A 168 -9.88 12.09 17.25
N LEU A 169 -8.89 12.74 17.87
CA LEU A 169 -7.57 12.17 18.18
C LEU A 169 -7.60 11.31 19.45
N GLY A 170 -6.93 10.15 19.43
CA GLY A 170 -6.78 9.25 20.59
C GLY A 170 -7.66 8.01 20.57
N SER A 171 -8.43 7.82 19.50
CA SER A 171 -9.28 6.64 19.31
C SER A 171 -8.55 5.45 18.69
N GLY A 172 -7.31 5.62 18.24
CA GLY A 172 -6.53 4.61 17.51
C GLY A 172 -6.96 4.41 16.06
N LYS A 173 -8.00 5.12 15.59
CA LYS A 173 -8.64 4.89 14.29
C LYS A 173 -7.69 5.14 13.11
N TYR A 174 -6.81 6.13 13.22
CA TYR A 174 -5.90 6.51 12.12
C TYR A 174 -4.74 5.53 12.00
N PHE A 175 -4.22 5.09 13.13
CA PHE A 175 -3.23 4.01 13.15
C PHE A 175 -3.82 2.70 12.62
N LEU A 176 -5.06 2.38 13.00
CA LEU A 176 -5.80 1.22 12.51
C LEU A 176 -6.05 1.30 10.99
N MET A 177 -6.27 2.50 10.45
CA MET A 177 -6.37 2.71 9.00
C MET A 177 -5.07 2.36 8.28
N LEU A 178 -3.90 2.75 8.80
CA LEU A 178 -2.60 2.34 8.25
C LEU A 178 -2.40 0.82 8.29
N GLN A 179 -2.75 0.19 9.42
CA GLN A 179 -2.71 -1.28 9.55
C GLN A 179 -3.63 -1.96 8.53
N ASN A 180 -4.84 -1.46 8.34
CA ASN A 180 -5.78 -2.01 7.35
C ASN A 180 -5.25 -1.93 5.92
N ILE A 181 -4.56 -0.84 5.55
CA ILE A 181 -3.90 -0.74 4.23
C ILE A 181 -2.83 -1.83 4.10
N ARG A 182 -2.03 -2.08 5.14
CA ARG A 182 -1.05 -3.17 5.17
C ARG A 182 -1.73 -4.54 4.99
N TYR A 183 -2.77 -4.84 5.77
CA TYR A 183 -3.49 -6.11 5.69
C TYR A 183 -4.10 -6.33 4.30
N PHE A 184 -4.72 -5.30 3.72
CA PHE A 184 -5.25 -5.37 2.37
C PHE A 184 -4.15 -5.66 1.34
N SER A 185 -3.01 -4.97 1.44
CA SER A 185 -1.90 -5.16 0.51
C SER A 185 -1.29 -6.57 0.57
N ASP A 186 -1.22 -7.19 1.76
CA ASP A 186 -0.77 -8.57 1.91
C ASP A 186 -1.72 -9.57 1.25
N ILE A 187 -3.04 -9.40 1.42
CA ILE A 187 -4.05 -10.24 0.76
C ILE A 187 -3.92 -10.13 -0.76
N VAL A 188 -3.71 -8.92 -1.27
CA VAL A 188 -3.52 -8.67 -2.70
C VAL A 188 -2.27 -9.39 -3.22
N ILE A 189 -1.13 -9.27 -2.52
CA ILE A 189 0.12 -9.93 -2.89
C ILE A 189 -0.07 -11.46 -2.89
N THR A 190 -0.64 -12.00 -1.81
CA THR A 190 -0.92 -13.44 -1.67
C THR A 190 -1.82 -13.94 -2.79
N GLN A 191 -2.82 -13.17 -3.19
CA GLN A 191 -3.71 -13.56 -4.27
C GLN A 191 -3.00 -13.63 -5.63
N PHE A 192 -2.09 -12.69 -5.92
CA PHE A 192 -1.28 -12.72 -7.14
C PHE A 192 -0.25 -13.85 -7.15
N GLU A 193 0.24 -14.29 -5.98
CA GLU A 193 1.10 -15.48 -5.86
C GLU A 193 0.33 -16.77 -6.13
N LEU A 194 -0.89 -16.89 -5.62
CA LEU A 194 -1.74 -18.07 -5.80
C LEU A 194 -2.29 -18.17 -7.23
N TYR A 195 -2.62 -17.03 -7.83
CA TYR A 195 -3.21 -16.94 -9.18
C TYR A 195 -2.39 -15.96 -10.02
N PRO A 196 -1.21 -16.38 -10.50
CA PRO A 196 -0.42 -15.55 -11.38
C PRO A 196 -1.21 -15.27 -12.66
N LEU A 197 -1.22 -14.01 -13.08
CA LEU A 197 -1.84 -13.62 -14.34
C LEU A 197 -0.99 -14.17 -15.50
N ASN A 198 -1.29 -15.38 -15.96
CA ASN A 198 -0.70 -15.98 -17.17
C ASN A 198 -1.30 -15.34 -18.43
N ILE A 199 -1.01 -14.06 -18.63
CA ILE A 199 -1.44 -13.33 -19.82
C ILE A 199 -0.19 -12.86 -20.53
N SER A 200 -0.05 -13.21 -21.81
CA SER A 200 1.06 -12.70 -22.60
C SER A 200 0.96 -11.18 -22.68
N LYS A 201 2.06 -10.49 -22.33
CA LYS A 201 2.14 -9.02 -22.32
C LYS A 201 1.69 -8.42 -23.67
N PHE A 202 1.98 -9.12 -24.76
CA PHE A 202 1.59 -8.75 -26.13
C PHE A 202 0.07 -8.79 -26.37
N LYS A 203 -0.65 -9.82 -25.87
CA LYS A 203 -2.12 -9.91 -26.03
C LYS A 203 -2.84 -8.80 -25.25
N ILE A 204 -2.31 -8.38 -24.10
CA ILE A 204 -2.85 -7.23 -23.34
C ILE A 204 -2.62 -5.94 -24.11
N LEU A 205 -1.41 -5.72 -24.60
CA LEU A 205 -1.06 -4.52 -25.35
C LEU A 205 -1.94 -4.37 -26.59
N TYR A 206 -2.11 -5.45 -27.37
CA TYR A 206 -2.97 -5.45 -28.56
C TYR A 206 -4.43 -5.12 -28.22
N LYS A 207 -5.00 -5.76 -27.19
CA LYS A 207 -6.37 -5.45 -26.74
C LYS A 207 -6.50 -4.01 -26.24
N ALA A 208 -5.50 -3.48 -25.54
CA ALA A 208 -5.51 -2.11 -25.06
C ALA A 208 -5.44 -1.10 -26.21
N ILE A 209 -4.61 -1.35 -27.23
CA ILE A 209 -4.53 -0.53 -28.45
C ILE A 209 -5.86 -0.55 -29.19
N LEU A 210 -6.47 -1.73 -29.35
CA LEU A 210 -7.76 -1.86 -30.03
C LEU A 210 -8.88 -1.10 -29.28
N ILE A 211 -8.95 -1.22 -27.95
CA ILE A 211 -9.88 -0.45 -27.12
C ILE A 211 -9.64 1.05 -27.28
N PHE A 212 -8.38 1.48 -27.28
CA PHE A 212 -8.02 2.89 -27.46
C PHE A 212 -8.47 3.43 -28.81
N ILE A 213 -8.27 2.67 -29.90
CA ILE A 213 -8.74 3.02 -31.24
C ILE A 213 -10.28 3.12 -31.26
N CYS A 214 -11.00 2.16 -30.66
CA CYS A 214 -12.46 2.22 -30.57
C CYS A 214 -12.95 3.46 -29.79
N CYS A 215 -12.29 3.82 -28.69
CA CYS A 215 -12.58 5.04 -27.95
C CYS A 215 -12.35 6.31 -28.79
N LEU A 216 -11.29 6.36 -29.60
CA LEU A 216 -11.04 7.49 -30.49
C LEU A 216 -12.16 7.66 -31.52
N PHE A 217 -12.55 6.59 -32.21
CA PHE A 217 -13.60 6.67 -33.22
C PHE A 217 -14.96 7.08 -32.63
N SER A 218 -15.35 6.48 -31.50
CA SER A 218 -16.60 6.83 -30.83
C SER A 218 -16.56 8.26 -30.25
N SER A 219 -15.40 8.77 -29.84
CA SER A 219 -15.26 10.16 -29.39
C SER A 219 -15.48 11.16 -30.53
N ILE A 220 -14.99 10.86 -31.73
CA ILE A 220 -15.22 11.67 -32.94
C ILE A 220 -16.71 11.67 -33.30
N GLY A 221 -17.36 10.50 -33.19
CA GLY A 221 -18.82 10.38 -33.37
C GLY A 221 -19.60 11.29 -32.41
N LEU A 222 -19.31 11.22 -31.10
CA LEU A 222 -19.95 12.09 -30.10
C LEU A 222 -19.65 13.57 -30.32
N MET A 223 -18.43 13.90 -30.73
CA MET A 223 -18.02 15.28 -31.05
C MET A 223 -18.93 15.85 -32.14
N ASN A 224 -19.17 15.09 -33.22
CA ASN A 224 -19.96 15.54 -34.36
C ASN A 224 -21.47 15.60 -34.06
N ILE A 225 -21.99 14.71 -33.20
CA ILE A 225 -23.43 14.70 -32.85
C ILE A 225 -23.78 15.86 -31.91
N PHE A 226 -22.95 16.11 -30.90
CA PHE A 226 -23.26 17.03 -29.81
C PHE A 226 -22.44 18.34 -29.83
N ASN A 227 -21.61 18.57 -30.86
CA ASN A 227 -20.69 19.71 -30.97
C ASN A 227 -19.83 19.93 -29.70
N LEU A 228 -19.41 18.83 -29.06
CA LEU A 228 -18.57 18.88 -27.87
C LEU A 228 -17.10 19.10 -28.26
N SER A 229 -16.25 19.54 -27.33
CA SER A 229 -14.80 19.55 -27.59
C SER A 229 -14.27 18.11 -27.74
N SER A 230 -13.23 17.93 -28.57
CA SER A 230 -12.56 16.64 -28.78
C SER A 230 -12.03 16.03 -27.48
N THR A 231 -11.58 16.89 -26.55
CA THR A 231 -11.08 16.44 -25.25
C THR A 231 -12.20 15.94 -24.33
N LEU A 232 -13.34 16.63 -24.32
CA LEU A 232 -14.47 16.26 -23.46
C LEU A 232 -15.16 15.00 -23.98
N SER A 233 -15.38 14.90 -25.30
CA SER A 233 -15.95 13.70 -25.94
C SER A 233 -15.10 12.47 -25.68
N PHE A 234 -13.77 12.57 -25.79
CA PHE A 234 -12.88 11.46 -25.48
C PHE A 234 -12.96 11.04 -24.01
N VAL A 235 -12.98 11.99 -23.07
CA VAL A 235 -13.11 11.68 -21.63
C VAL A 235 -14.43 10.95 -21.34
N ILE A 236 -15.54 11.37 -21.94
CA ILE A 236 -16.85 10.73 -21.77
C ILE A 236 -16.85 9.30 -22.31
N VAL A 237 -16.33 9.10 -23.53
CA VAL A 237 -16.26 7.77 -24.14
C VAL A 237 -15.32 6.86 -23.37
N PHE A 238 -14.12 7.34 -23.05
CA PHE A 238 -13.13 6.58 -22.33
C PHE A 238 -13.65 6.15 -20.96
N SER A 239 -14.29 7.06 -20.23
CA SER A 239 -14.91 6.74 -18.94
C SER A 239 -16.00 5.68 -19.06
N PHE A 240 -16.86 5.76 -20.07
CA PHE A 240 -17.88 4.73 -20.36
C PHE A 240 -17.26 3.36 -20.64
N PHE A 241 -16.26 3.28 -21.53
CA PHE A 241 -15.57 2.02 -21.83
C PHE A 241 -14.85 1.45 -20.63
N MET A 242 -14.25 2.29 -19.78
CA MET A 242 -13.60 1.84 -18.55
C MET A 242 -14.62 1.23 -17.58
N VAL A 243 -15.80 1.83 -17.43
CA VAL A 243 -16.88 1.24 -16.63
C VAL A 243 -17.27 -0.13 -17.18
N LEU A 244 -17.47 -0.27 -18.49
CA LEU A 244 -17.80 -1.57 -19.09
C LEU A 244 -16.70 -2.61 -18.89
N PHE A 245 -15.44 -2.24 -19.15
CA PHE A 245 -14.29 -3.14 -19.00
C PHE A 245 -14.14 -3.66 -17.56
N PHE A 246 -14.41 -2.80 -16.58
CA PHE A 246 -14.31 -3.14 -15.17
C PHE A 246 -15.59 -3.70 -14.55
N LYS A 247 -16.75 -3.61 -15.23
CA LYS A 247 -18.05 -4.16 -14.77
C LYS A 247 -18.10 -5.68 -14.82
N ASN A 248 -17.24 -6.33 -15.61
CA ASN A 248 -17.13 -7.78 -15.63
C ASN A 248 -16.82 -8.32 -14.23
N LYS A 249 -17.79 -9.02 -13.64
CA LYS A 249 -17.66 -9.64 -12.33
C LYS A 249 -16.53 -10.67 -12.40
N ASN A 250 -15.44 -10.39 -11.70
CA ASN A 250 -14.42 -11.40 -11.45
C ASN A 250 -14.94 -12.36 -10.39
N ALA A 251 -14.74 -13.67 -10.58
CA ALA A 251 -15.04 -14.68 -9.55
C ALA A 251 -14.32 -14.36 -8.21
N ASN A 252 -13.15 -13.73 -8.30
CA ASN A 252 -12.37 -13.36 -7.12
C ASN A 252 -12.73 -11.95 -6.60
N LYS A 253 -13.31 -11.91 -5.40
CA LYS A 253 -13.66 -10.69 -4.67
C LYS A 253 -12.49 -9.71 -4.49
N VAL A 254 -11.26 -10.20 -4.33
CA VAL A 254 -10.05 -9.37 -4.17
C VAL A 254 -9.80 -8.56 -5.44
N TYR A 255 -9.81 -9.21 -6.61
CA TYR A 255 -9.61 -8.52 -7.88
C TYR A 255 -10.76 -7.58 -8.22
N TYR A 256 -11.99 -7.92 -7.86
CA TYR A 256 -13.13 -7.05 -8.06
C TYR A 256 -12.99 -5.73 -7.27
N ILE A 257 -12.62 -5.79 -5.99
CA ILE A 257 -12.40 -4.58 -5.18
C ILE A 257 -11.22 -3.76 -5.69
N LEU A 258 -10.13 -4.40 -6.13
CA LEU A 258 -8.99 -3.70 -6.76
C LEU A 258 -9.40 -2.97 -8.05
N LYS A 259 -10.16 -3.64 -8.93
CA LYS A 259 -10.69 -3.02 -10.16
C LYS A 259 -11.54 -1.79 -9.83
N LYS A 260 -12.42 -1.91 -8.83
CA LYS A 260 -13.28 -0.83 -8.36
C LYS A 260 -12.45 0.36 -7.80
N LEU A 261 -11.39 0.09 -7.04
CA LEU A 261 -10.46 1.11 -6.54
C LEU A 261 -9.73 1.84 -7.67
N ILE A 262 -9.18 1.10 -8.65
CA ILE A 262 -8.48 1.69 -9.80
C ILE A 262 -9.42 2.58 -10.61
N LEU A 263 -10.63 2.07 -10.90
CA LEU A 263 -11.64 2.83 -11.62
C LEU A 263 -11.99 4.12 -10.87
N PHE A 264 -12.23 4.03 -9.56
CA PHE A 264 -12.51 5.20 -8.73
C PHE A 264 -11.38 6.25 -8.80
N ILE A 265 -10.12 5.84 -8.65
CA ILE A 265 -8.96 6.76 -8.71
C ILE A 265 -8.90 7.45 -10.08
N MET A 266 -9.10 6.70 -11.17
CA MET A 266 -9.10 7.26 -12.51
C MET A 266 -10.20 8.31 -12.72
N PHE A 267 -11.43 8.01 -12.29
CA PHE A 267 -12.54 8.95 -12.35
C PHE A 267 -12.30 10.18 -11.49
N PHE A 268 -11.75 10.00 -10.29
CA PHE A 268 -11.42 11.10 -9.40
C PHE A 268 -10.41 12.07 -10.04
N LEU A 269 -9.35 11.56 -10.68
CA LEU A 269 -8.38 12.40 -11.41
C LEU A 269 -9.02 13.14 -12.60
N ILE A 270 -9.91 12.48 -13.34
CA ILE A 270 -10.66 13.09 -14.45
C ILE A 270 -11.55 14.24 -13.93
N ILE A 271 -12.24 14.05 -12.81
CA ILE A 271 -13.09 15.07 -12.19
C ILE A 271 -12.25 16.29 -11.77
N ILE A 272 -11.11 16.07 -11.10
CA ILE A 272 -10.21 17.16 -10.71
C ILE A 272 -9.75 17.92 -11.96
N TRP A 273 -9.32 17.22 -13.01
CA TRP A 273 -8.87 17.85 -14.25
C TRP A 273 -9.97 18.61 -14.99
N ALA A 274 -11.19 18.07 -15.05
CA ALA A 274 -12.32 18.75 -15.65
C ALA A 274 -12.61 20.07 -14.92
N ASN A 275 -12.51 20.05 -13.59
CA ASN A 275 -12.78 21.20 -12.74
C ASN A 275 -11.69 22.30 -12.78
N THR A 276 -10.44 22.00 -13.14
CA THR A 276 -9.37 23.03 -13.22
C THR A 276 -9.46 23.94 -14.44
N LYS A 277 -10.19 23.53 -15.49
CA LYS A 277 -10.30 24.28 -16.75
C LYS A 277 -11.47 25.27 -16.81
N ILE A 278 -12.33 25.27 -15.80
CA ILE A 278 -13.61 25.96 -15.84
C ILE A 278 -13.53 27.22 -15.00
N GLU A 279 -13.89 28.38 -15.57
CA GLU A 279 -14.06 29.63 -14.80
C GLU A 279 -15.09 29.44 -13.68
N ILE A 280 -14.72 29.89 -12.47
CA ILE A 280 -15.48 29.66 -11.24
C ILE A 280 -16.73 30.55 -11.25
N ASN A 281 -17.90 29.91 -11.41
CA ASN A 281 -19.21 30.51 -11.15
C ASN A 281 -19.85 29.82 -9.94
N THR A 282 -20.77 30.46 -9.23
CA THR A 282 -21.42 29.95 -8.01
C THR A 282 -22.06 28.57 -8.23
N ILE A 283 -22.77 28.38 -9.35
CA ILE A 283 -23.39 27.10 -9.75
C ILE A 283 -22.33 26.00 -9.94
N LYS A 284 -21.18 26.35 -10.52
CA LYS A 284 -20.08 25.41 -10.76
C LYS A 284 -19.33 25.06 -9.48
N PHE A 285 -19.18 26.03 -8.57
CA PHE A 285 -18.62 25.79 -7.24
C PHE A 285 -19.50 24.82 -6.43
N LEU A 286 -20.83 24.99 -6.47
CA LEU A 286 -21.78 24.05 -5.88
C LEU A 286 -21.70 22.66 -6.53
N GLY A 287 -21.63 22.59 -7.87
CA GLY A 287 -21.41 21.34 -8.59
C GLY A 287 -20.12 20.64 -8.16
N LEU A 288 -19.04 21.40 -7.95
CA LEU A 288 -17.76 20.89 -7.47
C LEU A 288 -17.90 20.28 -6.07
N ILE A 289 -18.54 20.98 -5.12
CA ILE A 289 -18.80 20.45 -3.77
C ILE A 289 -19.60 19.13 -3.84
N ILE A 290 -20.64 19.08 -4.67
CA ILE A 290 -21.47 17.88 -4.85
C ILE A 290 -20.62 16.71 -5.39
N THR A 291 -19.78 16.96 -6.40
CA THR A 291 -18.90 15.92 -6.96
C THR A 291 -17.84 15.42 -5.96
N PHE A 292 -17.29 16.31 -5.13
CA PHE A 292 -16.37 15.92 -4.05
C PHE A 292 -17.09 15.10 -2.98
N TYR A 293 -18.29 15.48 -2.59
CA TYR A 293 -19.11 14.74 -1.62
C TYR A 293 -19.35 13.30 -2.10
N PHE A 294 -19.83 13.11 -3.33
CA PHE A 294 -20.04 11.76 -3.89
C PHE A 294 -18.74 10.97 -4.03
N SER A 295 -17.62 11.64 -4.31
CA SER A 295 -16.31 10.99 -4.34
C SER A 295 -15.90 10.47 -2.96
N ILE A 296 -16.10 11.27 -1.92
CA ILE A 296 -15.82 10.90 -0.53
C ILE A 296 -16.74 9.75 -0.08
N ASP A 297 -18.04 9.82 -0.37
CA ASP A 297 -18.98 8.73 -0.05
C ASP A 297 -18.56 7.42 -0.72
N ARG A 298 -18.11 7.48 -1.98
CA ARG A 298 -17.62 6.31 -2.70
C ARG A 298 -16.36 5.72 -2.07
N ILE A 299 -15.44 6.55 -1.55
CA ILE A 299 -14.27 6.08 -0.78
C ILE A 299 -14.73 5.31 0.47
N PHE A 300 -15.71 5.84 1.21
CA PHE A 300 -16.25 5.15 2.39
C PHE A 300 -16.96 3.84 2.05
N SER A 301 -17.70 3.78 0.94
CA SER A 301 -18.31 2.54 0.45
C SER A 301 -17.26 1.47 0.14
N ILE A 302 -16.18 1.85 -0.57
CA ILE A 302 -15.11 0.91 -0.91
C ILE A 302 -14.32 0.51 0.35
N SER A 303 -14.08 1.43 1.29
CA SER A 303 -13.34 1.12 2.51
C SER A 303 -14.08 0.10 3.39
N LYS A 304 -15.42 0.16 3.45
CA LYS A 304 -16.25 -0.86 4.11
C LYS A 304 -16.10 -2.24 3.47
N GLU A 305 -16.11 -2.32 2.14
CA GLU A 305 -15.89 -3.59 1.42
C GLU A 305 -14.48 -4.15 1.66
N VAL A 306 -13.46 -3.29 1.68
CA VAL A 306 -12.08 -3.66 2.02
C VAL A 306 -12.00 -4.18 3.45
N ALA A 307 -12.62 -3.50 4.42
CA ALA A 307 -12.63 -3.93 5.81
C ALA A 307 -13.29 -5.31 6.00
N GLN A 308 -14.41 -5.57 5.33
CA GLN A 308 -15.03 -6.90 5.32
C GLN A 308 -14.12 -7.96 4.69
N LEU A 309 -13.43 -7.61 3.61
CA LEU A 309 -12.49 -8.53 2.96
C LEU A 309 -11.30 -8.87 3.88
N ILE A 310 -10.77 -7.87 4.59
CA ILE A 310 -9.71 -8.06 5.59
C ILE A 310 -10.16 -9.06 6.67
N LYS A 311 -11.34 -8.86 7.25
CA LYS A 311 -11.90 -9.81 8.24
C LYS A 311 -12.02 -11.22 7.67
N SER A 312 -12.57 -11.36 6.47
CA SER A 312 -12.78 -12.71 5.91
C SER A 312 -11.50 -13.48 5.55
N LYS A 313 -10.43 -12.80 5.11
CA LYS A 313 -9.27 -13.45 4.45
C LYS A 313 -7.91 -13.19 5.11
N SER A 314 -7.76 -12.21 5.98
CA SER A 314 -6.44 -11.80 6.47
C SER A 314 -6.00 -12.60 7.68
N VAL A 315 -4.92 -13.38 7.53
CA VAL A 315 -4.23 -14.01 8.66
C VAL A 315 -3.52 -12.96 9.53
N LEU A 316 -2.87 -11.97 8.90
CA LEU A 316 -2.15 -10.90 9.60
C LEU A 316 -3.05 -10.05 10.50
N TYR A 317 -4.30 -9.81 10.08
CA TYR A 317 -5.27 -9.09 10.89
C TYR A 317 -5.51 -9.79 12.24
N TYR A 318 -5.81 -11.09 12.21
CA TYR A 318 -6.02 -11.84 13.46
C TYR A 318 -4.72 -12.13 14.21
N TYR A 319 -3.56 -12.09 13.56
CA TYR A 319 -2.30 -12.24 14.28
C TYR A 319 -1.95 -10.96 15.06
N GLU A 320 -1.88 -9.81 14.39
CA GLU A 320 -1.28 -8.59 14.96
C GLU A 320 -2.27 -7.61 15.60
N HIS A 321 -3.56 -7.67 15.25
CA HIS A 321 -4.48 -6.63 15.68
C HIS A 321 -4.79 -6.75 17.17
N GLU A 322 -4.43 -5.72 17.94
CA GLU A 322 -4.66 -5.63 19.37
C GLU A 322 -6.15 -5.35 19.64
N ASN A 323 -6.78 -6.10 20.56
CA ASN A 323 -8.17 -5.90 21.03
C ASN A 323 -9.28 -6.09 19.98
N ILE A 324 -9.33 -7.25 19.32
CA ILE A 324 -10.50 -7.64 18.49
C ILE A 324 -11.69 -7.98 19.40
N PRO A 325 -12.88 -7.37 19.21
CA PRO A 325 -14.09 -7.74 19.94
C PRO A 325 -14.41 -9.24 19.81
N LYS A 326 -14.72 -9.91 20.94
CA LYS A 326 -15.06 -11.35 20.95
C LYS A 326 -16.17 -11.72 19.98
N LYS A 327 -17.17 -10.83 19.78
CA LYS A 327 -18.24 -11.02 18.79
C LYS A 327 -17.71 -11.24 17.37
N ILE A 328 -16.72 -10.46 16.95
CA ILE A 328 -16.11 -10.57 15.61
C ILE A 328 -15.32 -11.87 15.47
N LEU A 329 -14.68 -12.33 16.54
CA LEU A 329 -13.99 -13.62 16.54
C LEU A 329 -14.98 -14.77 16.36
N LEU A 330 -16.08 -14.77 17.12
CA LEU A 330 -17.11 -15.82 17.05
C LEU A 330 -17.85 -15.87 15.70
N GLU A 331 -18.06 -14.73 15.05
CA GLU A 331 -18.68 -14.65 13.71
C GLU A 331 -17.87 -15.38 12.63
N GLU A 332 -16.55 -15.50 12.80
CA GLU A 332 -15.62 -16.02 11.77
C GLU A 332 -15.07 -17.42 12.11
N VAL A 333 -15.42 -17.96 13.30
CA VAL A 333 -15.03 -19.31 13.70
C VAL A 333 -15.86 -20.36 12.97
N ILE A 334 -15.17 -21.31 12.35
CA ILE A 334 -15.79 -22.48 11.75
C ILE A 334 -15.74 -23.63 12.76
N LYS A 335 -16.87 -24.30 12.99
CA LYS A 335 -16.90 -25.48 13.86
C LYS A 335 -16.01 -26.57 13.27
N ILE A 336 -15.20 -27.23 14.11
CA ILE A 336 -14.22 -28.26 13.69
C ILE A 336 -14.86 -29.41 12.91
N LYS A 337 -16.13 -29.73 13.17
CA LYS A 337 -16.88 -30.76 12.43
C LYS A 337 -16.98 -30.49 10.92
N TYR A 338 -16.83 -29.24 10.50
CA TYR A 338 -16.82 -28.83 9.08
C TYR A 338 -15.40 -28.61 8.54
N ILE A 339 -14.39 -28.85 9.36
CA ILE A 339 -12.98 -28.76 8.98
C ILE A 339 -12.53 -30.15 8.51
N ASP A 340 -13.10 -30.58 7.37
CA ASP A 340 -12.71 -31.80 6.67
C ASP A 340 -11.51 -31.54 5.73
N LYS A 341 -10.93 -32.65 5.22
CA LYS A 341 -9.56 -32.80 4.66
C LYS A 341 -9.11 -31.82 3.54
N GLU A 342 -9.93 -30.91 3.04
CA GLU A 342 -9.64 -30.02 1.89
C GLU A 342 -9.81 -28.52 2.21
N ILE A 343 -9.19 -28.05 3.29
CA ILE A 343 -9.18 -26.62 3.64
C ILE A 343 -7.92 -25.94 3.14
N ASP A 344 -8.06 -24.74 2.56
CA ASP A 344 -6.92 -23.92 2.16
C ASP A 344 -6.02 -23.57 3.36
N GLU A 345 -4.71 -23.56 3.14
CA GLU A 345 -3.71 -23.31 4.20
C GLU A 345 -4.00 -21.99 4.94
N VAL A 346 -4.38 -20.95 4.19
CA VAL A 346 -4.67 -19.62 4.75
C VAL A 346 -5.86 -19.66 5.70
N GLU A 347 -6.90 -20.40 5.33
CA GLU A 347 -8.12 -20.52 6.14
C GLU A 347 -7.84 -21.36 7.40
N LEU A 348 -7.12 -22.47 7.27
CA LEU A 348 -6.75 -23.31 8.42
C LEU A 348 -5.91 -22.53 9.45
N VAL A 349 -4.93 -21.74 8.99
CA VAL A 349 -4.09 -20.90 9.86
C VAL A 349 -4.92 -19.81 10.53
N LYS A 350 -5.86 -19.18 9.80
CA LYS A 350 -6.80 -18.20 10.38
C LYS A 350 -7.58 -18.84 11.53
N GLN A 351 -8.13 -20.04 11.34
CA GLN A 351 -8.85 -20.76 12.39
C GLN A 351 -7.94 -21.08 13.59
N ILE A 352 -6.70 -21.54 13.39
CA ILE A 352 -5.74 -21.76 14.50
C ILE A 352 -5.57 -20.50 15.36
N ILE A 353 -5.41 -19.32 14.75
CA ILE A 353 -5.25 -18.06 15.49
C ILE A 353 -6.54 -17.64 16.19
N LEU A 354 -7.71 -17.84 15.56
CA LEU A 354 -9.01 -17.54 16.18
C LEU A 354 -9.23 -18.38 17.44
N PHE A 355 -8.96 -19.69 17.37
CA PHE A 355 -9.11 -20.60 18.52
C PHE A 355 -8.11 -20.29 19.63
N GLN A 356 -6.87 -19.90 19.28
CA GLN A 356 -5.91 -19.37 20.25
C GLN A 356 -6.45 -18.14 20.96
N ARG A 357 -7.00 -17.15 20.23
CA ARG A 357 -7.55 -15.92 20.84
C ARG A 357 -8.80 -16.16 21.69
N LEU A 358 -9.53 -17.23 21.42
CA LEU A 358 -10.69 -17.65 22.20
C LEU A 358 -10.34 -18.59 23.37
N ASN A 359 -9.05 -18.92 23.55
CA ASN A 359 -8.55 -19.85 24.56
C ASN A 359 -9.16 -21.26 24.48
N LEU A 360 -9.44 -21.76 23.28
CA LEU A 360 -10.02 -23.09 23.03
C LEU A 360 -8.91 -24.14 22.79
N ASN A 361 -8.18 -24.49 23.84
CA ASN A 361 -6.93 -25.26 23.73
C ASN A 361 -7.08 -26.69 23.16
N ASP A 362 -8.10 -27.45 23.57
CA ASP A 362 -8.29 -28.84 23.11
C ASP A 362 -8.60 -28.90 21.60
N GLU A 363 -9.39 -27.94 21.14
CA GLU A 363 -9.81 -27.78 19.77
C GLU A 363 -8.66 -27.25 18.89
N LEU A 364 -7.87 -26.33 19.44
CA LEU A 364 -6.65 -25.82 18.81
C LEU A 364 -5.64 -26.94 18.52
N LEU A 365 -5.42 -27.86 19.47
CA LEU A 365 -4.47 -28.96 19.30
C LEU A 365 -4.89 -29.89 18.14
N LYS A 366 -6.20 -30.12 17.97
CA LYS A 366 -6.73 -30.87 16.81
C LYS A 366 -6.41 -30.15 15.49
N LEU A 367 -6.61 -28.83 15.42
CA LEU A 367 -6.30 -28.04 14.22
C LEU A 367 -4.80 -28.03 13.88
N ILE A 368 -3.94 -27.91 14.88
CA ILE A 368 -2.48 -27.99 14.70
C ILE A 368 -2.07 -29.37 14.15
N ASN A 369 -2.69 -30.44 14.66
CA ASN A 369 -2.44 -31.79 14.16
C ASN A 369 -2.92 -31.99 12.72
N ILE A 370 -4.06 -31.39 12.34
CA ILE A 370 -4.52 -31.38 10.94
C ILE A 370 -3.49 -30.65 10.06
N TYR A 371 -3.04 -29.46 10.46
CA TYR A 371 -2.03 -28.68 9.71
C TYR A 371 -0.72 -29.44 9.50
N LYS A 372 -0.27 -30.20 10.51
CA LYS A 372 0.94 -31.04 10.40
C LYS A 372 0.74 -32.21 9.43
N LYS A 373 -0.45 -32.81 9.39
CA LYS A 373 -0.77 -33.94 8.49
C LYS A 373 -0.84 -33.52 7.02
N THR A 374 -1.33 -32.32 6.73
CA THR A 374 -1.50 -31.80 5.36
C THR A 374 -0.19 -31.31 4.71
N LYS A 375 0.94 -31.33 5.43
CA LYS A 375 2.27 -30.92 4.95
C LYS A 375 2.35 -29.47 4.42
N TYR A 376 1.54 -28.58 4.95
CA TYR A 376 1.63 -27.14 4.66
C TYR A 376 2.94 -26.53 5.18
N THR A 377 3.44 -25.51 4.47
CA THR A 377 4.79 -24.96 4.73
C THR A 377 4.85 -23.45 4.87
N LYS A 378 3.88 -22.67 4.38
CA LYS A 378 3.99 -21.20 4.30
C LYS A 378 3.85 -20.51 5.66
N TYR A 379 3.11 -21.12 6.59
CA TYR A 379 2.89 -20.62 7.95
C TYR A 379 3.38 -21.57 9.05
N LEU A 380 4.21 -22.56 8.69
CA LEU A 380 4.66 -23.61 9.60
C LEU A 380 5.37 -23.06 10.84
N GLN A 381 6.15 -21.98 10.69
CA GLN A 381 6.84 -21.33 11.79
C GLN A 381 5.87 -20.70 12.78
N LEU A 382 4.79 -20.07 12.29
CA LEU A 382 3.73 -19.49 13.12
C LEU A 382 2.94 -20.58 13.85
N VAL A 383 2.54 -21.64 13.16
CA VAL A 383 1.78 -22.74 13.80
C VAL A 383 2.60 -23.40 14.90
N LYS A 384 3.90 -23.65 14.65
CA LYS A 384 4.80 -24.21 15.66
C LYS A 384 5.09 -23.25 16.81
N SER A 385 5.14 -21.93 16.57
CA SER A 385 5.32 -20.97 17.68
C SER A 385 4.09 -20.92 18.57
N ILE A 386 2.88 -20.99 17.99
CA ILE A 386 1.62 -21.05 18.76
C ILE A 386 1.59 -22.32 19.63
N GLU A 387 1.90 -23.47 19.03
CA GLU A 387 2.01 -24.73 19.77
C GLU A 387 3.03 -24.63 20.93
N TYR A 388 4.18 -24.00 20.66
CA TYR A 388 5.22 -23.82 21.64
C TYR A 388 4.74 -23.01 22.86
N PHE A 389 4.19 -21.82 22.63
CA PHE A 389 3.78 -20.92 23.71
C PHE A 389 2.61 -21.44 24.54
N ILE A 390 1.69 -22.20 23.93
CA ILE A 390 0.48 -22.68 24.62
C ILE A 390 0.75 -23.99 25.33
N PHE A 391 1.42 -24.95 24.69
CA PHE A 391 1.52 -26.32 25.22
C PHE A 391 2.89 -26.66 25.76
N THR A 392 3.94 -25.91 25.41
CA THR A 392 5.32 -26.28 25.79
C THR A 392 5.88 -25.35 26.86
N LYS A 393 5.67 -24.04 26.74
CA LYS A 393 6.12 -23.05 27.72
C LYS A 393 5.45 -23.19 29.09
N LEU A 394 4.19 -23.65 29.13
CA LEU A 394 3.46 -23.89 30.40
C LEU A 394 4.01 -25.08 31.19
N ASP A 395 4.67 -26.04 30.54
CA ASP A 395 5.14 -27.29 31.16
C ASP A 395 6.59 -27.19 31.72
N GLU A 396 7.30 -26.08 31.50
CA GLU A 396 8.77 -26.06 31.60
C GLU A 396 9.32 -25.44 32.90
N SER A 397 9.38 -26.30 33.92
CA SER A 397 10.46 -26.35 34.92
C SER A 397 11.68 -27.18 34.44
N GLY A 398 11.66 -27.69 33.19
CA GLY A 398 12.59 -28.69 32.67
C GLY A 398 13.63 -28.22 31.62
N ASN A 399 14.90 -28.49 31.89
CA ASN A 399 16.09 -28.54 31.01
C ASN A 399 16.15 -27.60 29.78
N LYS A 400 16.63 -26.36 30.00
CA LYS A 400 16.90 -25.28 29.00
C LYS A 400 17.65 -25.72 27.72
N LYS A 401 18.49 -26.77 27.79
CA LYS A 401 19.20 -27.30 26.60
C LYS A 401 18.27 -28.01 25.60
N SER A 402 17.23 -28.69 26.08
CA SER A 402 16.25 -29.38 25.24
C SER A 402 15.37 -28.37 24.48
N LEU A 403 15.00 -27.31 25.19
CA LEU A 403 14.31 -26.13 24.72
C LEU A 403 15.02 -25.44 23.55
N LYS A 404 16.31 -25.14 23.73
CA LYS A 404 17.16 -24.60 22.67
C LYS A 404 17.08 -25.42 21.39
N LYS A 405 17.16 -26.76 21.48
CA LYS A 405 17.08 -27.64 20.31
C LYS A 405 15.70 -27.58 19.63
N LYS A 406 14.60 -27.51 20.39
CA LYS A 406 13.25 -27.36 19.84
C LYS A 406 13.09 -26.01 19.11
N LEU A 407 13.46 -24.91 19.76
CA LEU A 407 13.34 -23.56 19.19
C LEU A 407 14.23 -23.35 17.96
N LYS A 408 15.46 -23.86 17.97
CA LYS A 408 16.36 -23.81 16.82
C LYS A 408 15.74 -24.47 15.57
N LYS A 409 14.96 -25.54 15.74
CA LYS A 409 14.23 -26.17 14.62
C LYS A 409 13.10 -25.28 14.07
N ILE A 410 12.48 -24.46 14.90
CA ILE A 410 11.39 -23.54 14.49
C ILE A 410 11.98 -22.32 13.78
N ILE A 411 13.05 -21.74 14.33
CA ILE A 411 13.72 -20.54 13.82
C ILE A 411 14.40 -20.76 12.48
N ASN A 412 14.96 -21.96 12.26
CA ASN A 412 15.65 -22.29 11.01
C ASN A 412 14.71 -22.57 9.83
N LEU A 413 13.39 -22.46 10.00
CA LEU A 413 12.43 -22.64 8.91
C LEU A 413 12.57 -21.50 7.89
N LYS A 414 12.73 -21.88 6.61
CA LYS A 414 12.83 -20.94 5.49
C LYS A 414 11.46 -20.75 4.83
N ASN A 415 11.33 -19.68 4.03
CA ASN A 415 10.16 -19.40 3.18
C ASN A 415 8.83 -19.23 3.94
N GLN A 416 8.87 -18.59 5.10
CA GLN A 416 7.71 -18.33 5.95
C GLN A 416 7.08 -16.97 5.63
N LYS A 417 5.75 -16.92 5.54
CA LYS A 417 5.00 -15.67 5.30
C LYS A 417 4.95 -14.76 6.52
N ILE A 418 4.85 -15.36 7.71
CA ILE A 418 4.85 -14.66 8.99
C ILE A 418 6.04 -15.17 9.79
N LYS A 419 6.87 -14.24 10.27
CA LYS A 419 7.94 -14.50 11.21
C LYS A 419 7.48 -14.01 12.60
N PRO A 420 7.09 -14.90 13.50
CA PRO A 420 6.63 -14.53 14.83
C PRO A 420 7.81 -13.97 15.63
N VAL A 421 7.87 -12.67 15.89
CA VAL A 421 9.04 -12.05 16.55
C VAL A 421 9.26 -12.65 17.95
N GLU A 422 8.18 -12.92 18.68
CA GLU A 422 8.18 -13.49 20.03
C GLU A 422 9.01 -14.78 20.14
N ILE A 423 8.97 -15.68 19.14
CA ILE A 423 9.73 -16.94 19.19
C ILE A 423 11.24 -16.72 19.06
N PHE A 424 11.65 -15.67 18.34
CA PHE A 424 13.07 -15.31 18.21
C PHE A 424 13.58 -14.66 19.50
N LEU A 425 12.77 -13.82 20.13
CA LEU A 425 13.09 -13.19 21.42
C LEU A 425 13.17 -14.25 22.54
N GLU A 426 12.25 -15.22 22.55
CA GLU A 426 12.31 -16.35 23.48
C GLU A 426 13.59 -17.19 23.30
N TYR A 427 14.00 -17.44 22.04
CA TYR A 427 15.25 -18.15 21.77
C TYR A 427 16.47 -17.34 22.19
N ALA A 428 16.48 -16.04 21.94
CA ALA A 428 17.54 -15.13 22.41
C ALA A 428 17.64 -15.17 23.95
N TYR A 429 16.51 -15.20 24.65
CA TYR A 429 16.45 -15.35 26.10
C TYR A 429 17.02 -16.69 26.59
N ILE A 430 16.64 -17.82 25.97
CA ILE A 430 17.18 -19.14 26.34
C ILE A 430 18.69 -19.22 26.06
N LEU A 431 19.19 -18.60 24.99
CA LEU A 431 20.63 -18.49 24.73
C LEU A 431 21.35 -17.69 25.80
N PHE A 432 20.75 -16.58 26.25
CA PHE A 432 21.28 -15.78 27.36
C PHE A 432 21.41 -16.59 28.64
N GLU A 433 20.36 -17.33 29.01
CA GLU A 433 20.33 -18.21 30.18
C GLU A 433 21.34 -19.36 30.11
N LEU A 434 21.80 -19.73 28.91
CA LEU A 434 22.84 -20.73 28.66
C LEU A 434 24.25 -20.13 28.53
N ASN A 435 24.41 -18.83 28.79
CA ASN A 435 25.65 -18.06 28.63
C ASN A 435 26.18 -17.95 27.18
N GLU A 436 25.32 -18.18 26.18
CA GLU A 436 25.67 -18.04 24.76
C GLU A 436 25.42 -16.60 24.27
N TYR A 437 26.14 -15.67 24.88
CA TYR A 437 25.90 -14.23 24.74
C TYR A 437 26.02 -13.71 23.31
N PHE A 438 27.03 -14.12 22.54
CA PHE A 438 27.21 -13.65 21.16
C PHE A 438 26.06 -14.07 20.22
N GLU A 439 25.56 -15.30 20.36
CA GLU A 439 24.43 -15.76 19.54
C GLU A 439 23.13 -15.05 19.98
N SER A 440 22.95 -14.81 21.28
CA SER A 440 21.83 -14.05 21.83
C SER A 440 21.78 -12.60 21.31
N ILE A 441 22.93 -11.90 21.31
CA ILE A 441 23.05 -10.53 20.76
C ILE A 441 22.55 -10.49 19.32
N LYS A 442 22.90 -11.47 18.47
CA LYS A 442 22.53 -11.46 17.07
C LYS A 442 21.01 -11.37 16.87
N TYR A 443 20.24 -12.14 17.65
CA TYR A 443 18.77 -12.12 17.54
C TYR A 443 18.17 -10.86 18.16
N TYR A 444 18.70 -10.39 19.29
CA TYR A 444 18.26 -9.13 19.86
C TYR A 444 18.58 -7.92 18.97
N GLU A 445 19.72 -7.90 18.26
CA GLU A 445 20.06 -6.87 17.27
C GLU A 445 19.18 -6.99 16.01
N GLU A 446 18.92 -8.22 15.52
CA GLU A 446 18.07 -8.44 14.34
C GLU A 446 16.62 -7.99 14.58
N TYR A 447 16.09 -8.23 15.78
CA TYR A 447 14.74 -7.85 16.18
C TYR A 447 14.72 -6.65 17.14
N PHE A 448 15.78 -5.83 17.12
CA PHE A 448 15.96 -4.70 18.06
C PHE A 448 14.76 -3.74 18.07
N GLU A 449 14.09 -3.60 16.92
CA GLU A 449 12.92 -2.73 16.74
C GLU A 449 11.68 -3.16 17.54
N TYR A 450 11.64 -4.42 18.00
CA TYR A 450 10.49 -5.01 18.69
C TYR A 450 10.74 -5.25 20.18
N LEU A 451 11.92 -4.86 20.70
CA LEU A 451 12.29 -5.12 22.08
C LEU A 451 11.46 -4.27 23.06
N SER A 452 10.89 -4.95 24.05
CA SER A 452 10.36 -4.35 25.26
C SER A 452 11.47 -3.75 26.13
N LYS A 453 11.09 -2.91 27.10
CA LYS A 453 12.04 -2.32 28.05
C LYS A 453 12.84 -3.39 28.81
N GLU A 454 12.21 -4.51 29.16
CA GLU A 454 12.86 -5.64 29.82
C GLU A 454 13.88 -6.35 28.93
N GLU A 455 13.56 -6.51 27.64
CA GLU A 455 14.48 -7.11 26.67
C GLU A 455 15.65 -6.18 26.34
N LEU A 456 15.42 -4.86 26.32
CA LEU A 456 16.47 -3.85 26.18
C LEU A 456 17.44 -3.87 27.38
N LEU A 457 16.91 -3.98 28.61
CA LEU A 457 17.73 -4.12 29.81
C LEU A 457 18.59 -5.39 29.75
N ARG A 458 18.00 -6.52 29.35
CA ARG A 458 18.74 -7.78 29.14
C ARG A 458 19.83 -7.63 28.07
N LEU A 459 19.54 -6.94 26.96
CA LEU A 459 20.54 -6.67 25.95
C LEU A 459 21.71 -5.82 26.48
N CYS A 460 21.44 -4.82 27.33
CA CYS A 460 22.49 -4.07 28.01
C CYS A 460 23.35 -4.96 28.92
N GLU A 461 22.73 -5.83 29.72
CA GLU A 461 23.45 -6.79 30.57
C GLU A 461 24.34 -7.71 29.74
N ILE A 462 23.85 -8.18 28.60
CA ILE A 462 24.63 -9.02 27.68
C ILE A 462 25.84 -8.25 27.13
N TYR A 463 25.68 -6.98 26.75
CA TYR A 463 26.79 -6.16 26.28
C TYR A 463 27.84 -5.90 27.36
N ILE A 464 27.42 -5.68 28.60
CA ILE A 464 28.34 -5.54 29.74
C ILE A 464 29.14 -6.84 29.93
N LYS A 465 28.48 -8.00 29.90
CA LYS A 465 29.15 -9.31 30.03
C LYS A 465 30.12 -9.63 28.89
N VAL A 466 29.96 -9.01 27.73
CA VAL A 466 30.83 -9.17 26.54
C VAL A 466 31.81 -7.99 26.38
N ASN A 467 31.97 -7.14 27.40
CA ASN A 467 32.86 -5.96 27.42
C ASN A 467 32.60 -4.94 26.29
N LYS A 468 31.35 -4.80 25.83
CA LYS A 468 30.91 -3.78 24.86
C LYS A 468 30.19 -2.62 25.57
N LEU A 469 30.92 -1.91 26.42
CA LEU A 469 30.36 -0.87 27.30
C LEU A 469 29.74 0.31 26.51
N ASP A 470 30.38 0.73 25.42
CA ASP A 470 29.88 1.85 24.59
C ASP A 470 28.47 1.58 24.04
N LYS A 471 28.22 0.35 23.57
CA LYS A 471 26.90 -0.06 23.08
C LYS A 471 25.86 -0.17 24.19
N ALA A 472 26.26 -0.63 25.37
CA ALA A 472 25.37 -0.69 26.53
C ALA A 472 24.95 0.72 26.97
N GLN A 473 25.90 1.66 26.96
CA GLN A 473 25.66 3.05 27.31
C GLN A 473 24.75 3.75 26.28
N GLU A 474 25.01 3.56 24.98
CA GLU A 474 24.14 4.05 23.90
C GLU A 474 22.68 3.57 24.07
N ILE A 475 22.48 2.30 24.43
CA ILE A 475 21.14 1.76 24.61
C ILE A 475 20.46 2.35 25.85
N LYS A 476 21.21 2.47 26.94
CA LYS A 476 20.70 2.99 28.21
C LYS A 476 20.28 4.46 28.09
N GLU A 477 21.07 5.27 27.41
CA GLU A 477 20.83 6.71 27.22
C GLU A 477 19.72 7.03 26.21
N HIS A 478 19.54 6.20 25.18
CA HIS A 478 18.60 6.52 24.09
C HIS A 478 17.29 5.72 24.09
N PHE A 479 17.19 4.60 24.82
CA PHE A 479 16.02 3.71 24.75
C PHE A 479 15.41 3.32 26.10
N ILE A 480 16.12 3.53 27.22
CA ILE A 480 15.67 3.08 28.55
C ILE A 480 15.35 4.26 29.47
N LEU A 481 16.26 5.25 29.51
CA LEU A 481 16.07 6.57 30.12
C LEU A 481 15.27 7.45 29.17
#